data_AF-A0A4Y7IDD4-F1
#
_entry.id   AF-A0A4Y7IDD4-F1
#
_cell.length_a   1.000
_cell.length_b   1.000
_cell.length_c   1.000
_cell.angle_alpha   90.00
_cell.angle_beta   90.00
_cell.angle_gamma   90.00
#
_symmetry.space_group_name_H-M   'P 1'
#
loop_
_entity.id
_entity.type
_entity.pdbx_description
1 polymer ?
#
loop_
_entity_poly.entity_id
_entity_poly.type
_entity_poly.pdbx_seq_one_letter_code
_entity_poly.pdbx_strand_id
1 'polypeptide(L)'
;MDSVSCKWLLLTFLFIYWAPSSRGVNLGNWLVVEGWMKPSLFDGIINEHMLDGAKVQFKSLSSNKYVCAEEGGDSGVVTVDREKASGWETFRLWRVSPSEYQLRSFKGQFLSCAEEGASVTATSGSPSLKETFTIERSSNNRVRIKHSSGRYLQASSANELKADHVGTPGFDDGSAAIFEMTFDGGRYARRVWM
;
A
#
# COMPACT_ATOMS: atom_id res chain seq x y z
N MET A 1 -24.41 46.03 -47.35
CA MET A 1 -25.11 45.44 -46.20
C MET A 1 -24.80 43.95 -46.16
N ASP A 2 -23.58 43.70 -45.71
CA ASP A 2 -23.05 42.63 -44.86
C ASP A 2 -23.63 41.22 -44.98
N SER A 3 -22.87 40.40 -45.72
CA SER A 3 -22.90 38.95 -45.62
C SER A 3 -22.19 38.53 -44.32
N VAL A 4 -22.96 38.06 -43.34
CA VAL A 4 -22.43 37.52 -42.09
C VAL A 4 -21.80 36.16 -42.38
N SER A 5 -20.46 36.18 -42.46
CA SER A 5 -19.59 35.03 -42.70
C SER A 5 -19.83 33.91 -41.68
N CYS A 6 -20.43 32.82 -42.15
CA CYS A 6 -20.68 31.55 -41.46
C CYS A 6 -19.36 30.74 -41.25
N LYS A 7 -18.30 31.39 -40.73
CA LYS A 7 -16.96 30.80 -40.55
C LYS A 7 -16.61 30.46 -39.10
N TRP A 8 -17.50 30.71 -38.14
CA TRP A 8 -17.22 30.49 -36.71
C TRP A 8 -17.93 29.28 -36.08
N LEU A 9 -18.79 28.57 -36.81
CA LEU A 9 -19.50 27.38 -36.31
C LEU A 9 -18.87 26.04 -36.72
N LEU A 10 -17.85 26.05 -37.60
CA LEU A 10 -17.15 24.82 -38.00
C LEU A 10 -15.87 24.54 -37.17
N LEU A 11 -15.44 25.48 -36.32
CA LEU A 11 -14.20 25.29 -35.54
C LEU A 11 -14.41 24.58 -34.20
N THR A 12 -15.65 24.37 -33.76
CA THR A 12 -15.96 23.72 -32.47
C THR A 12 -16.22 22.22 -32.56
N PHE A 13 -16.31 21.63 -33.75
CA PHE A 13 -16.57 20.20 -33.93
C PHE A 13 -15.34 19.31 -34.18
N LEU A 14 -14.13 19.88 -34.30
CA LEU A 14 -12.91 19.11 -34.62
C LEU A 14 -11.97 18.82 -33.43
N PHE A 15 -12.30 19.27 -32.22
CA PHE A 15 -11.43 19.05 -31.05
C PHE A 15 -11.80 17.84 -30.16
N ILE A 16 -12.84 17.07 -30.50
CA ILE A 16 -13.31 15.95 -29.65
C ILE A 16 -12.86 14.56 -30.18
N TYR A 17 -12.21 14.46 -31.35
CA TYR A 17 -11.91 13.16 -31.97
C TYR A 17 -10.42 12.78 -32.10
N TRP A 18 -9.55 13.33 -31.26
CA TRP A 18 -8.18 12.82 -31.16
C TRP A 18 -7.67 12.89 -29.72
N ALA A 19 -8.18 12.00 -28.87
CA ALA A 19 -7.35 11.51 -27.79
C ALA A 19 -6.32 10.57 -28.44
N PRO A 20 -5.04 10.96 -28.58
CA PRO A 20 -4.03 10.02 -29.05
C PRO A 20 -4.05 8.80 -28.12
N SER A 21 -4.15 7.61 -28.70
CA SER A 21 -4.09 6.35 -27.95
C SER A 21 -2.72 6.28 -27.30
N SER A 22 -2.66 6.48 -25.98
CA SER A 22 -1.43 6.28 -25.21
C SER A 22 -1.13 4.80 -25.14
N ARG A 23 0.10 4.44 -25.51
CA ARG A 23 0.64 3.11 -25.29
C ARG A 23 1.65 3.18 -24.15
N GLY A 24 1.53 2.25 -23.24
CA GLY A 24 2.51 2.01 -22.19
C GLY A 24 2.65 0.52 -22.00
N VAL A 25 3.87 0.07 -21.68
CA VAL A 25 4.15 -1.33 -21.39
C VAL A 25 4.84 -1.47 -20.05
N ASN A 26 4.51 -2.54 -19.32
CA ASN A 26 5.22 -2.93 -18.11
C ASN A 26 6.31 -3.94 -18.47
N LEU A 27 7.59 -3.58 -18.27
CA LEU A 27 8.74 -4.44 -18.54
C LEU A 27 9.51 -4.69 -17.24
N GLY A 28 9.08 -5.68 -16.46
CA GLY A 28 9.85 -6.13 -15.29
C GLY A 28 10.14 -5.00 -14.29
N ASN A 29 9.08 -4.34 -13.81
CA ASN A 29 9.08 -3.18 -12.91
C ASN A 29 9.40 -1.83 -13.57
N TRP A 30 9.47 -1.77 -14.89
CA TRP A 30 9.55 -0.51 -15.64
C TRP A 30 8.21 -0.18 -16.28
N LEU A 31 7.75 1.06 -16.12
CA LEU A 31 6.69 1.60 -16.95
C LEU A 31 7.37 2.39 -18.07
N VAL A 32 7.33 1.83 -19.27
CA VAL A 32 7.76 2.53 -20.49
C VAL A 32 6.52 3.16 -21.11
N VAL A 33 6.56 4.47 -21.28
CA VAL A 33 5.46 5.26 -21.86
C VAL A 33 5.93 5.88 -23.16
N GLU A 34 5.02 6.08 -24.11
CA GLU A 34 5.35 6.81 -25.34
C GLU A 34 5.96 8.19 -25.03
N GLY A 35 6.97 8.63 -25.79
CA GLY A 35 7.78 9.81 -25.47
C GLY A 35 7.06 11.15 -25.37
N TRP A 36 5.78 11.22 -25.77
CA TRP A 36 4.94 12.40 -25.55
C TRP A 36 4.29 12.45 -24.16
N MET A 37 4.26 11.32 -23.42
CA MET A 37 3.83 11.27 -22.03
C MET A 37 4.95 11.82 -21.14
N LYS A 38 4.71 13.00 -20.54
CA LYS A 38 5.70 13.63 -19.66
C LYS A 38 5.86 12.84 -18.36
N PRO A 39 7.09 12.51 -17.92
CA PRO A 39 7.32 11.89 -16.61
C PRO A 39 6.70 12.66 -15.44
N SER A 40 6.59 13.98 -15.59
CA SER A 40 5.95 14.86 -14.60
C SER A 40 4.46 14.58 -14.35
N LEU A 41 3.81 13.78 -15.20
CA LEU A 41 2.46 13.27 -14.93
C LEU A 41 2.39 12.41 -13.66
N PHE A 42 3.53 11.88 -13.21
CA PHE A 42 3.66 11.11 -11.98
C PHE A 42 4.23 11.93 -10.82
N ASP A 43 4.44 13.24 -11.01
CA ASP A 43 4.87 14.13 -9.94
C ASP A 43 3.74 14.36 -8.93
N GLY A 44 4.08 14.49 -7.65
CA GLY A 44 3.11 14.75 -6.59
C GLY A 44 2.30 13.54 -6.12
N ILE A 45 2.61 12.32 -6.61
CA ILE A 45 2.05 11.09 -6.04
C ILE A 45 2.54 10.92 -4.60
N ILE A 46 1.64 11.13 -3.64
CA ILE A 46 1.90 10.92 -2.23
C ILE A 46 2.24 9.45 -1.99
N ASN A 47 3.25 9.17 -1.16
CA ASN A 47 3.69 7.80 -0.85
C ASN A 47 4.04 6.98 -2.12
N GLU A 48 4.84 7.54 -3.02
CA GLU A 48 5.22 6.93 -4.31
C GLU A 48 5.84 5.52 -4.24
N HIS A 49 6.39 5.12 -3.09
CA HIS A 49 6.94 3.77 -2.90
C HIS A 49 5.89 2.75 -2.42
N MET A 50 4.69 3.21 -2.04
CA MET A 50 3.58 2.40 -1.56
C MET A 50 2.48 2.35 -2.63
N LEU A 51 2.88 1.99 -3.85
CA LEU A 51 1.95 1.74 -4.94
C LEU A 51 1.51 0.27 -4.91
N ASP A 52 0.47 -0.05 -5.67
CA ASP A 52 -0.05 -1.41 -5.77
C ASP A 52 1.04 -2.42 -6.13
N GLY A 53 1.07 -3.52 -5.39
CA GLY A 53 2.06 -4.59 -5.56
C GLY A 53 3.40 -4.33 -4.88
N ALA A 54 3.63 -3.15 -4.30
CA ALA A 54 4.81 -2.90 -3.48
C ALA A 54 4.90 -3.94 -2.36
N LYS A 55 6.06 -4.57 -2.23
CA LYS A 55 6.30 -5.62 -1.23
C LYS A 55 6.93 -5.02 0.01
N VAL A 56 6.36 -5.33 1.16
CA VAL A 56 6.70 -4.71 2.43
C VAL A 56 6.80 -5.75 3.52
N GLN A 57 7.70 -5.50 4.47
CA GLN A 57 7.89 -6.32 5.66
C GLN A 57 7.75 -5.40 6.88
N PHE A 58 7.17 -5.94 7.95
CA PHE A 58 6.97 -5.20 9.20
C PHE A 58 7.71 -5.91 10.32
N LYS A 59 8.56 -5.16 11.01
CA LYS A 59 9.31 -5.64 12.16
C LYS A 59 8.87 -4.88 13.40
N SER A 60 8.38 -5.56 14.43
CA SER A 60 8.04 -4.92 15.70
C SER A 60 9.31 -4.38 16.36
N LEU A 61 9.28 -3.12 16.79
CA LEU A 61 10.41 -2.53 17.52
C LEU A 61 10.58 -3.13 18.91
N SER A 62 9.45 -3.41 19.59
CA SER A 62 9.45 -3.92 20.97
C SER A 62 10.03 -5.34 21.09
N SER A 63 9.66 -6.25 20.17
CA SER A 63 10.10 -7.65 20.20
C SER A 63 11.27 -7.95 19.25
N ASN A 64 11.60 -7.02 18.36
CA ASN A 64 12.60 -7.18 17.30
C ASN A 64 12.29 -8.36 16.35
N LYS A 65 11.00 -8.74 16.22
CA LYS A 65 10.51 -9.84 15.36
C LYS A 65 9.67 -9.33 14.18
N TYR A 66 9.63 -10.10 13.11
CA TYR A 66 8.82 -9.83 11.93
C TYR A 66 7.40 -10.39 12.05
N VAL A 67 6.46 -9.67 11.47
CA VAL A 67 5.09 -10.14 11.25
C VAL A 67 5.11 -11.21 10.17
N CYS A 68 4.49 -12.35 10.43
CA CYS A 68 4.45 -13.52 9.57
C CYS A 68 3.00 -13.94 9.33
N ALA A 69 2.62 -14.17 8.07
CA ALA A 69 1.42 -14.93 7.76
C ALA A 69 1.80 -16.41 7.64
N GLU A 70 1.40 -17.20 8.64
CA GLU A 70 1.82 -18.60 8.77
C GLU A 70 1.38 -19.42 7.56
N GLU A 71 2.29 -20.28 7.08
CA GLU A 71 2.15 -21.04 5.84
C GLU A 71 1.88 -20.17 4.59
N GLY A 72 2.33 -18.91 4.63
CA GLY A 72 2.08 -17.90 3.60
C GLY A 72 0.66 -17.33 3.61
N GLY A 73 -0.13 -17.63 4.65
CA GLY A 73 -1.52 -17.19 4.85
C GLY A 73 -2.57 -18.30 4.76
N ASP A 74 -2.21 -19.51 4.33
CA ASP A 74 -3.21 -20.61 4.20
C ASP A 74 -3.75 -21.09 5.55
N SER A 75 -2.92 -21.04 6.59
CA SER A 75 -3.35 -21.38 7.95
C SER A 75 -4.31 -20.35 8.54
N GLY A 76 -4.38 -19.15 7.96
CA GLY A 76 -5.11 -18.01 8.49
C GLY A 76 -4.47 -17.32 9.70
N VAL A 77 -3.39 -17.88 10.26
CA VAL A 77 -2.74 -17.37 11.47
C VAL A 77 -1.71 -16.29 11.11
N VAL A 78 -1.66 -15.21 11.90
CA VAL A 78 -0.65 -14.17 11.80
C VAL A 78 0.09 -14.04 13.13
N THR A 79 1.41 -14.15 13.09
CA THR A 79 2.30 -14.12 14.26
C THR A 79 3.31 -12.99 14.16
N VAL A 80 3.98 -12.67 15.27
CA VAL A 80 5.08 -11.70 15.36
C VAL A 80 6.27 -12.35 16.07
N ASP A 81 6.82 -13.41 15.49
CA ASP A 81 7.85 -14.26 16.12
C ASP A 81 9.11 -14.48 15.27
N ARG A 82 9.14 -14.00 14.03
CA ARG A 82 10.22 -14.33 13.07
C ARG A 82 11.45 -13.46 13.25
N GLU A 83 12.62 -14.11 13.26
CA GLU A 83 13.92 -13.42 13.38
C GLU A 83 14.39 -12.76 12.08
N LYS A 84 13.97 -13.32 10.94
CA LYS A 84 14.38 -12.91 9.60
C LYS A 84 13.17 -12.94 8.68
N ALA A 85 13.07 -11.93 7.82
CA ALA A 85 12.04 -11.88 6.81
C ALA A 85 12.46 -12.65 5.54
N SER A 86 11.50 -13.37 4.97
CA SER A 86 11.57 -13.98 3.65
C SER A 86 10.18 -13.89 2.99
N GLY A 87 9.68 -14.97 2.39
CA GLY A 87 8.40 -14.98 1.68
C GLY A 87 7.19 -14.71 2.57
N TRP A 88 7.08 -15.39 3.72
CA TRP A 88 5.86 -15.36 4.54
C TRP A 88 5.71 -14.09 5.37
N GLU A 89 6.82 -13.40 5.63
CA GLU A 89 6.86 -12.10 6.30
C GLU A 89 6.72 -10.92 5.32
N THR A 90 6.58 -11.21 4.01
CA THR A 90 6.45 -10.21 2.96
C THR A 90 5.01 -10.10 2.50
N PHE A 91 4.46 -8.89 2.64
CA PHE A 91 3.10 -8.54 2.25
C PHE A 91 3.12 -7.66 1.00
N ARG A 92 2.13 -7.83 0.12
CA ARG A 92 1.89 -6.93 -1.01
C ARG A 92 0.89 -5.86 -0.58
N LEU A 93 1.22 -4.60 -0.84
CA LEU A 93 0.30 -3.49 -0.66
C LEU A 93 -0.73 -3.45 -1.79
N TRP A 94 -1.98 -3.25 -1.41
CA TRP A 94 -3.07 -2.85 -2.30
C TRP A 94 -3.60 -1.51 -1.81
N ARG A 95 -3.35 -0.46 -2.56
CA ARG A 95 -3.67 0.92 -2.24
C ARG A 95 -5.14 1.19 -2.53
N VAL A 96 -5.87 1.55 -1.47
CA VAL A 96 -7.28 1.95 -1.56
C VAL A 96 -7.37 3.47 -1.70
N SER A 97 -6.53 4.19 -0.95
CA SER A 97 -6.43 5.65 -0.97
C SER A 97 -4.98 6.09 -0.67
N PRO A 98 -4.63 7.39 -0.65
CA PRO A 98 -3.26 7.82 -0.35
C PRO A 98 -2.68 7.36 1.00
N SER A 99 -3.55 7.04 1.97
CA SER A 99 -3.16 6.60 3.31
C SER A 99 -3.70 5.23 3.69
N GLU A 100 -4.66 4.67 2.94
CA GLU A 100 -5.30 3.39 3.24
C GLU A 100 -4.86 2.28 2.29
N TYR A 101 -4.58 1.13 2.88
CA TYR A 101 -3.99 -0.02 2.23
C TYR A 101 -4.65 -1.30 2.74
N GLN A 102 -4.69 -2.29 1.86
CA GLN A 102 -4.95 -3.67 2.21
C GLN A 102 -3.65 -4.45 2.06
N LEU A 103 -3.40 -5.38 2.98
CA LEU A 103 -2.16 -6.15 3.04
C LEU A 103 -2.44 -7.56 2.60
N ARG A 104 -1.82 -7.99 1.50
CA ARG A 104 -2.00 -9.32 0.93
C ARG A 104 -0.80 -10.20 1.25
N SER A 105 -1.04 -11.35 1.86
CA SER A 105 -0.05 -12.37 2.21
C SER A 105 0.61 -13.00 0.97
N PHE A 106 1.63 -13.82 1.21
CA PHE A 106 2.36 -14.51 0.16
C PHE A 106 1.48 -15.36 -0.75
N LYS A 107 0.55 -16.14 -0.18
CA LYS A 107 -0.40 -17.00 -0.91
C LYS A 107 -1.69 -16.28 -1.33
N GLY A 108 -1.82 -15.00 -1.01
CA GLY A 108 -2.83 -14.14 -1.61
C GLY A 108 -4.03 -13.84 -0.73
N GLN A 109 -3.98 -14.16 0.56
CA GLN A 109 -5.03 -13.81 1.52
C GLN A 109 -4.80 -12.41 2.07
N PHE A 110 -5.87 -11.69 2.35
CA PHE A 110 -5.82 -10.38 2.96
C PHE A 110 -5.75 -10.50 4.47
N LEU A 111 -4.90 -9.68 5.09
CA LEU A 111 -4.89 -9.48 6.53
C LEU A 111 -6.22 -8.86 6.92
N SER A 112 -6.88 -9.45 7.91
CA SER A 112 -8.22 -9.13 8.35
C SER A 112 -8.25 -8.98 9.86
N CYS A 113 -8.97 -7.97 10.34
CA CYS A 113 -9.32 -7.83 11.74
C CYS A 113 -10.84 -7.83 11.86
N ALA A 114 -11.40 -8.86 12.50
CA ALA A 114 -12.84 -9.08 12.51
C ALA A 114 -13.63 -8.01 13.29
N GLU A 115 -13.05 -7.55 14.42
CA GLU A 115 -13.66 -6.62 15.37
C GLU A 115 -12.59 -5.79 16.10
N GLU A 116 -13.03 -4.85 16.92
CA GLU A 116 -12.16 -4.01 17.74
C GLU A 116 -11.42 -4.89 18.77
N GLY A 117 -10.09 -4.81 18.78
CA GLY A 117 -9.25 -5.57 19.70
C GLY A 117 -9.01 -7.04 19.35
N ALA A 118 -9.53 -7.50 18.20
CA ALA A 118 -9.25 -8.84 17.69
C ALA A 118 -7.79 -8.99 17.24
N SER A 119 -7.35 -10.24 17.22
CA SER A 119 -6.12 -10.64 16.55
C SER A 119 -6.32 -10.53 15.03
N VAL A 120 -5.29 -10.05 14.35
CA VAL A 120 -5.21 -10.02 12.90
C VAL A 120 -5.03 -11.45 12.39
N THR A 121 -5.76 -11.79 11.34
CA THR A 121 -5.71 -13.10 10.68
C THR A 121 -5.50 -12.91 9.18
N ALA A 122 -5.14 -13.96 8.45
CA ALA A 122 -4.97 -13.92 6.99
C ALA A 122 -5.97 -14.86 6.30
N THR A 123 -7.26 -14.74 6.61
CA THR A 123 -8.30 -15.68 6.14
C THR A 123 -9.12 -15.19 4.96
N SER A 124 -9.10 -13.88 4.67
CA SER A 124 -10.01 -13.32 3.67
C SER A 124 -9.42 -13.40 2.25
N GLY A 125 -10.15 -14.00 1.32
CA GLY A 125 -9.81 -14.00 -0.11
C GLY A 125 -10.21 -12.70 -0.84
N SER A 126 -11.03 -11.87 -0.20
CA SER A 126 -11.60 -10.65 -0.81
C SER A 126 -11.44 -9.45 0.12
N PRO A 127 -11.05 -8.28 -0.41
CA PRO A 127 -10.87 -7.09 0.40
C PRO A 127 -12.20 -6.46 0.84
N SER A 128 -12.27 -6.00 2.09
CA SER A 128 -13.37 -5.18 2.62
C SER A 128 -12.86 -4.13 3.63
N LEU A 129 -13.76 -3.52 4.40
CA LEU A 129 -13.38 -2.60 5.49
C LEU A 129 -12.55 -3.30 6.59
N LYS A 130 -12.78 -4.60 6.84
CA LYS A 130 -12.04 -5.38 7.86
C LYS A 130 -10.58 -5.65 7.48
N GLU A 131 -10.26 -5.55 6.20
CA GLU A 131 -8.92 -5.76 5.65
C GLU A 131 -8.21 -4.42 5.34
N THR A 132 -8.86 -3.29 5.63
CA THR A 132 -8.35 -1.96 5.33
C THR A 132 -7.64 -1.34 6.53
N PHE A 133 -6.40 -0.89 6.30
CA PHE A 133 -5.53 -0.30 7.30
C PHE A 133 -4.98 1.05 6.83
N THR A 134 -4.91 2.03 7.72
CA THR A 134 -4.16 3.26 7.51
C THR A 134 -2.71 3.05 7.93
N ILE A 135 -1.75 3.37 7.06
CA ILE A 135 -0.32 3.29 7.39
C ILE A 135 0.23 4.71 7.56
N GLU A 136 0.57 5.06 8.80
CA GLU A 136 1.13 6.36 9.17
C GLU A 136 2.65 6.23 9.33
N ARG A 137 3.42 6.99 8.54
CA ARG A 137 4.89 6.89 8.51
C ARG A 137 5.58 8.01 9.29
N SER A 138 6.71 7.68 9.89
CA SER A 138 7.70 8.62 10.41
C SER A 138 8.94 8.69 9.49
N SER A 139 9.83 9.66 9.75
CA SER A 139 11.04 9.92 8.96
C SER A 139 12.10 8.80 9.01
N ASN A 140 12.02 7.89 9.97
CA ASN A 140 12.99 6.82 10.24
C ASN A 140 12.50 5.41 9.86
N ASN A 141 11.68 5.29 8.80
CA ASN A 141 11.03 4.05 8.37
C ASN A 141 10.10 3.40 9.41
N ARG A 142 9.83 4.08 10.53
CA ARG A 142 8.84 3.63 11.50
C ARG A 142 7.46 3.92 11.01
N VAL A 143 6.55 3.01 11.30
CA VAL A 143 5.15 3.11 10.94
C VAL A 143 4.27 2.74 12.11
N ARG A 144 3.09 3.34 12.12
CA ARG A 144 1.95 2.93 12.94
C ARG A 144 0.86 2.50 11.98
N ILE A 145 0.26 1.36 12.27
CA ILE A 145 -0.76 0.77 11.40
C ILE A 145 -2.07 0.83 12.16
N LYS A 146 -3.04 1.54 11.61
CA LYS A 146 -4.35 1.74 12.21
C LYS A 146 -5.38 0.93 11.44
N HIS A 147 -6.15 0.10 12.13
CA HIS A 147 -7.28 -0.59 11.53
C HIS A 147 -8.45 0.38 11.31
N SER A 148 -9.32 0.08 10.35
CA SER A 148 -10.52 0.88 10.04
C SER A 148 -11.46 1.09 11.25
N SER A 149 -11.41 0.21 12.27
CA SER A 149 -12.12 0.38 13.54
C SER A 149 -11.61 1.55 14.39
N GLY A 150 -10.44 2.12 14.06
CA GLY A 150 -9.84 3.25 14.77
C GLY A 150 -8.71 2.88 15.74
N ARG A 151 -8.46 1.59 15.97
CA ARG A 151 -7.38 1.12 16.86
C ARG A 151 -6.08 0.85 16.10
N TYR A 152 -4.96 1.05 16.77
CA TYR A 152 -3.65 0.72 16.21
C TYR A 152 -3.29 -0.74 16.45
N LEU A 153 -2.59 -1.34 15.48
CA LEU A 153 -2.03 -2.66 15.59
C LEU A 153 -0.86 -2.65 16.58
N GLN A 154 -0.74 -3.70 17.39
CA GLN A 154 0.39 -3.93 18.27
C GLN A 154 0.75 -5.42 18.35
N ALA A 155 2.03 -5.70 18.60
CA ALA A 155 2.50 -7.03 18.91
C ALA A 155 2.19 -7.38 20.37
N SER A 156 1.45 -8.45 20.62
CA SER A 156 1.17 -8.94 21.97
C SER A 156 2.37 -9.70 22.54
N SER A 157 2.40 -9.88 23.86
CA SER A 157 3.39 -10.74 24.53
C SER A 157 3.25 -12.22 24.16
N ALA A 158 2.13 -12.63 23.56
CA ALA A 158 1.88 -13.97 23.04
C ALA A 158 2.27 -14.12 21.56
N ASN A 159 3.03 -13.16 21.00
CA ASN A 159 3.42 -13.11 19.59
C ASN A 159 2.25 -12.99 18.60
N GLU A 160 1.12 -12.44 19.02
CA GLU A 160 -0.01 -12.15 18.13
C GLU A 160 0.06 -10.71 17.64
N LEU A 161 -0.46 -10.44 16.45
CA LEU A 161 -0.70 -9.08 15.99
C LEU A 161 -2.15 -8.70 16.31
N LYS A 162 -2.39 -7.67 17.13
CA LYS A 162 -3.74 -7.31 17.62
C LYS A 162 -4.07 -5.85 17.36
N ALA A 163 -5.34 -5.55 17.09
CA ALA A 163 -5.84 -4.18 16.90
C ALA A 163 -6.47 -3.61 18.18
N ASP A 164 -5.77 -3.66 19.31
CA ASP A 164 -6.26 -3.25 20.64
C ASP A 164 -5.48 -2.10 21.29
N HIS A 165 -4.54 -1.48 20.59
CA HIS A 165 -3.78 -0.38 21.19
C HIS A 165 -4.69 0.81 21.52
N VAL A 166 -4.57 1.31 22.75
CA VAL A 166 -5.42 2.39 23.29
C VAL A 166 -4.76 3.74 23.05
N GLY A 167 -5.48 4.64 22.36
CA GLY A 167 -4.99 5.97 22.02
C GLY A 167 -4.06 5.96 20.79
N THR A 168 -3.33 7.04 20.62
CA THR A 168 -2.39 7.22 19.51
C THR A 168 -0.98 6.93 20.00
N PRO A 169 -0.30 5.87 19.49
CA PRO A 169 1.04 5.55 19.94
C PRO A 169 2.01 6.69 19.59
N GLY A 170 3.00 6.94 20.44
CA GLY A 170 4.14 7.79 20.07
C GLY A 170 4.99 7.15 18.97
N PHE A 171 6.03 7.82 18.50
CA PHE A 171 7.12 7.18 17.75
C PHE A 171 8.33 6.91 18.67
N ASP A 172 8.06 6.40 19.87
CA ASP A 172 9.10 5.97 20.82
C ASP A 172 9.71 4.61 20.43
N ASP A 173 10.77 4.18 21.11
CA ASP A 173 11.50 2.95 20.73
C ASP A 173 10.94 1.70 21.41
N GLY A 174 10.01 1.86 22.36
CA GLY A 174 9.53 0.79 23.23
C GLY A 174 8.07 0.36 23.00
N SER A 175 7.28 1.11 22.23
CA SER A 175 5.88 0.76 22.01
C SER A 175 5.72 -0.47 21.12
N ALA A 176 4.88 -1.40 21.58
CA ALA A 176 4.48 -2.58 20.83
C ALA A 176 3.66 -2.26 19.57
N ALA A 177 3.17 -1.02 19.44
CA ALA A 177 2.36 -0.55 18.32
C ALA A 177 3.17 0.13 17.21
N ILE A 178 4.50 0.11 17.30
CA ILE A 178 5.40 0.70 16.29
C ILE A 178 6.15 -0.41 15.59
N PHE A 179 6.18 -0.31 14.26
CA PHE A 179 6.87 -1.24 13.40
C PHE A 179 7.89 -0.50 12.56
N GLU A 180 9.04 -1.11 12.31
CA GLU A 180 9.90 -0.73 11.20
C GLU A 180 9.35 -1.35 9.92
N MET A 181 9.19 -0.53 8.88
CA MET A 181 8.71 -0.95 7.57
C MET A 181 9.85 -0.93 6.56
N THR A 182 10.14 -2.09 5.97
CA THR A 182 11.14 -2.25 4.90
C THR A 182 10.47 -2.68 3.60
N PHE A 183 11.03 -2.24 2.47
CA PHE A 183 10.56 -2.64 1.14
C PHE A 183 11.41 -3.81 0.62
N ASP A 184 10.75 -4.91 0.26
CA ASP A 184 11.39 -6.06 -0.36
C ASP A 184 11.46 -5.86 -1.88
N GLY A 185 12.67 -5.96 -2.46
CA GLY A 185 12.90 -5.71 -3.90
C GLY A 185 13.33 -4.28 -4.27
N GLY A 186 13.74 -3.47 -3.28
CA GLY A 186 14.27 -2.12 -3.49
C GLY A 186 13.18 -1.05 -3.55
N ARG A 187 13.55 0.20 -3.24
CA ARG A 187 12.65 1.35 -3.38
C ARG A 187 12.28 1.43 -4.86
N TYR A 188 11.00 1.27 -5.20
CA TYR A 188 10.44 1.60 -6.51
C TYR A 188 10.55 3.11 -6.69
N ALA A 189 11.77 3.61 -6.86
CA ALA A 189 12.05 4.95 -7.30
C ALA A 189 11.87 4.89 -8.81
N ARG A 190 10.83 5.59 -9.29
CA ARG A 190 10.72 6.18 -10.64
C ARG A 190 11.89 5.82 -11.53
N ARG A 191 11.70 4.73 -12.26
CA ARG A 191 12.54 4.32 -13.36
C ARG A 191 11.60 4.33 -14.56
N VAL A 192 11.35 5.56 -15.03
CA VAL A 192 10.63 5.88 -16.27
C VAL A 192 11.72 6.40 -17.19
N TRP A 193 12.10 5.61 -18.20
CA TRP A 193 12.93 6.09 -19.30
C TRP A 193 12.04 6.34 -20.52
N MET A 194 12.50 7.27 -21.35
CA MET A 194 12.04 7.47 -22.73
C MET A 194 12.74 6.50 -23.66
#